data_AF-A0A961DQB4-F1
#
_entry.id   AF-A0A961DQB4-F1
#
_cell.length_a   1.000
_cell.length_b   1.000
_cell.length_c   1.000
_cell.angle_alpha   90.00
_cell.angle_beta   90.00
_cell.angle_gamma   90.00
#
_symmetry.space_group_name_H-M   'P 1'
#
loop_
_entity.id
_entity.type
_entity.pdbx_description
1 polymer ?
#
loop_
_entity_poly.entity_id
_entity_poly.type
_entity_poly.pdbx_seq_one_letter_code
_entity_poly.pdbx_strand_id
1 'polypeptide(L)'
;MARFLKQFAVIGAAVAALGAGLAGGTVVPVSVAGAQESTAPTCAADGSVQTMTGTVSADQAKTYLLLPFEVPEGATRVEVGYSWAPSEGTTLDLGLWDASGTSGPDAFRGWGGSRQGRLDKGMPRAWVSAETADRAFTPGDIEPGTWNVELGLAEIAAEGATYTVEISCSDGPAGRETPADPVDADHVANPDPGWYRGDFHMHSWNSLPEAPDYEGTVQYGRDAQLDIMPITEYVVTRHHRELGAVQRANPDVLIWPGREVITYFGHAIVLGETPNTIEYREGFDGVTLRGIQRD
;
A
#
# COMPACT_ATOMS: atom_id res chain seq x y z
N MET A 1 18.48 -0.66 48.38
CA MET A 1 17.81 -1.58 47.43
C MET A 1 18.58 -1.56 46.13
N ALA A 2 18.98 -2.74 45.67
CA ALA A 2 20.20 -2.99 44.92
C ALA A 2 20.10 -2.64 43.42
N ARG A 3 21.17 -2.00 42.92
CA ARG A 3 21.58 -2.03 41.51
C ARG A 3 22.17 -3.42 41.21
N PHE A 4 21.72 -4.09 40.16
CA PHE A 4 22.39 -5.26 39.61
C PHE A 4 22.93 -4.93 38.21
N LEU A 5 24.26 -4.82 38.14
CA LEU A 5 25.04 -4.93 36.91
C LEU A 5 24.87 -6.35 36.34
N LYS A 6 24.69 -6.47 35.03
CA LYS A 6 25.01 -7.70 34.30
C LYS A 6 26.31 -7.49 33.53
N GLN A 7 27.29 -8.34 33.83
CA GLN A 7 28.58 -8.45 33.16
C GLN A 7 28.39 -9.03 31.75
N PHE A 8 29.03 -8.43 30.75
CA PHE A 8 29.26 -9.06 29.45
C PHE A 8 30.61 -9.79 29.50
N ALA A 9 30.58 -11.10 29.29
CA ALA A 9 31.78 -11.90 29.06
C ALA A 9 32.10 -11.89 27.56
N VAL A 10 33.30 -11.39 27.24
CA VAL A 10 33.92 -11.51 25.91
C VAL A 10 34.51 -12.91 25.80
N ILE A 11 34.03 -13.71 24.84
CA ILE A 11 34.71 -14.95 24.44
C ILE A 11 35.29 -14.70 23.06
N GLY A 12 36.62 -14.56 23.00
CA GLY A 12 37.38 -14.57 21.76
C GLY A 12 37.48 -16.00 21.22
N ALA A 13 37.09 -16.18 19.96
CA ALA A 13 37.35 -17.42 19.22
C ALA A 13 38.61 -17.23 18.36
N ALA A 14 39.59 -18.09 18.59
CA ALA A 14 40.86 -18.15 17.88
C ALA A 14 40.68 -18.68 16.45
N VAL A 15 41.37 -18.04 15.50
CA VAL A 15 41.53 -18.51 14.12
C VAL A 15 42.57 -19.63 14.10
N ALA A 16 42.17 -20.83 13.65
CA ALA A 16 43.08 -21.91 13.29
C ALA A 16 42.93 -22.19 11.79
N ALA A 17 44.00 -21.90 11.04
CA ALA A 17 44.13 -22.27 9.64
C ALA A 17 44.55 -23.74 9.53
N LEU A 18 43.86 -24.52 8.70
CA LEU A 18 44.28 -25.88 8.32
C LEU A 18 43.87 -26.18 6.86
N GLY A 19 44.89 -26.33 6.02
CA GLY A 19 45.05 -27.47 5.10
C GLY A 19 44.09 -27.59 3.91
N ALA A 20 44.61 -27.28 2.73
CA ALA A 20 44.04 -27.66 1.44
C ALA A 20 43.93 -29.20 1.28
N GLY A 21 42.76 -29.66 0.84
CA GLY A 21 42.53 -31.02 0.35
C GLY A 21 41.60 -30.98 -0.85
N LEU A 22 42.16 -31.09 -2.06
CA LEU A 22 41.43 -31.24 -3.31
C LEU A 22 40.85 -32.66 -3.39
N ALA A 23 39.54 -32.79 -3.22
CA ALA A 23 38.79 -34.00 -3.60
C ALA A 23 37.80 -33.62 -4.70
N GLY A 24 38.06 -34.14 -5.90
CA GLY A 24 37.18 -33.96 -7.07
C GLY A 24 35.86 -34.70 -6.87
N GLY A 25 34.82 -33.95 -6.53
CA GLY A 25 33.43 -34.40 -6.63
C GLY A 25 32.87 -34.01 -8.00
N THR A 26 32.49 -34.99 -8.81
CA THR A 26 31.69 -34.78 -10.01
C THR A 26 30.32 -34.23 -9.60
N VAL A 27 30.09 -32.95 -9.88
CA VAL A 27 28.77 -32.32 -9.76
C VAL A 27 27.92 -32.84 -10.91
N VAL A 28 26.97 -33.72 -10.61
CA VAL A 28 25.92 -34.08 -11.56
C VAL A 28 24.91 -32.93 -11.54
N PRO A 29 24.65 -32.24 -12.67
CA PRO A 29 23.59 -31.25 -12.70
C PRO A 29 22.26 -31.98 -12.50
N VAL A 30 21.60 -31.73 -11.37
CA VAL A 30 20.19 -32.05 -11.21
C VAL A 30 19.44 -31.05 -12.07
N SER A 31 19.02 -31.48 -13.26
CA SER A 31 18.08 -30.73 -14.07
C SER A 31 16.78 -30.60 -13.30
N VAL A 32 16.51 -29.41 -12.76
CA VAL A 32 15.21 -29.06 -12.22
C VAL A 32 14.25 -29.05 -13.41
N ALA A 33 13.34 -30.03 -13.44
CA ALA A 33 12.32 -30.13 -14.45
C ALA A 33 11.36 -28.94 -14.34
N GLY A 34 11.31 -28.13 -15.40
CA GLY A 34 10.17 -27.31 -15.84
C GLY A 34 9.45 -26.47 -14.79
N ALA A 35 9.89 -25.22 -14.61
CA ALA A 35 8.94 -24.16 -14.27
C ALA A 35 7.98 -24.03 -15.46
N GLN A 36 6.74 -24.50 -15.31
CA GLN A 36 5.66 -24.11 -16.22
C GLN A 36 5.52 -22.59 -16.06
N GLU A 37 5.75 -21.84 -17.14
CA GLU A 37 5.29 -20.46 -17.25
C GLU A 37 3.76 -20.48 -17.13
N SER A 38 3.29 -20.29 -15.90
CA SER A 38 1.89 -20.08 -15.57
C SER A 38 1.51 -18.72 -16.16
N THR A 39 0.80 -18.71 -17.28
CA THR A 39 0.27 -17.48 -17.87
C THR A 39 -0.69 -16.81 -16.89
N ALA A 40 -0.53 -15.50 -16.68
CA ALA A 40 -1.42 -14.72 -15.84
C ALA A 40 -2.89 -14.89 -16.27
N PRO A 41 -3.85 -15.04 -15.33
CA PRO A 41 -5.25 -15.18 -15.68
C PRO A 41 -5.79 -13.88 -16.30
N THR A 42 -6.65 -14.00 -17.30
CA THR A 42 -7.35 -12.85 -17.90
C THR A 42 -8.69 -12.61 -17.23
N CYS A 43 -8.95 -11.40 -16.74
CA CYS A 43 -10.28 -11.00 -16.28
C CYS A 43 -11.15 -10.65 -17.49
N ALA A 44 -12.07 -11.51 -17.90
CA ALA A 44 -12.99 -11.16 -18.99
C ALA A 44 -13.81 -9.90 -18.62
N ALA A 45 -14.07 -9.03 -19.60
CA ALA A 45 -14.81 -7.78 -19.40
C ALA A 45 -16.33 -8.01 -19.32
N ASP A 46 -16.78 -9.10 -18.71
CA ASP A 46 -18.18 -9.53 -18.62
C ASP A 46 -18.69 -9.60 -17.17
N GLY A 47 -17.89 -9.15 -16.21
CA GLY A 47 -18.15 -9.22 -14.77
C GLY A 47 -17.88 -10.59 -14.16
N SER A 48 -17.39 -11.56 -14.93
CA SER A 48 -17.01 -12.86 -14.38
C SER A 48 -15.85 -12.74 -13.40
N VAL A 49 -15.90 -13.59 -12.38
CA VAL A 49 -14.87 -13.64 -11.33
C VAL A 49 -13.78 -14.62 -11.73
N GLN A 50 -12.55 -14.13 -11.79
CA GLN A 50 -11.34 -14.93 -11.82
C GLN A 50 -10.80 -15.09 -10.41
N THR A 51 -10.29 -16.28 -10.09
CA THR A 51 -9.79 -16.60 -8.76
C THR A 51 -8.34 -17.07 -8.85
N MET A 52 -7.48 -16.46 -8.05
CA MET A 52 -6.10 -16.89 -7.83
C MET A 52 -5.97 -17.37 -6.39
N THR A 53 -5.33 -18.52 -6.20
CA THR A 53 -5.03 -19.05 -4.87
C THR A 53 -3.55 -19.32 -4.73
N GLY A 54 -3.05 -19.19 -3.51
CA GLY A 54 -1.65 -19.47 -3.21
C GLY A 54 -1.42 -19.66 -1.73
N THR A 55 -0.19 -20.06 -1.39
CA THR A 55 0.25 -20.25 -0.01
C THR A 55 1.45 -19.39 0.29
N VAL A 56 1.54 -18.91 1.51
CA VAL A 56 2.69 -18.17 2.05
C VAL A 56 3.18 -18.82 3.33
N SER A 57 4.49 -18.87 3.52
CA SER A 57 5.13 -19.39 4.73
C SER A 57 5.58 -18.27 5.67
N ALA A 58 5.79 -18.61 6.94
CA ALA A 58 6.12 -17.65 8.00
C ALA A 58 7.40 -16.85 7.72
N ASP A 59 8.37 -17.41 6.98
CA ASP A 59 9.62 -16.76 6.57
C ASP A 59 9.42 -15.69 5.48
N GLN A 60 8.24 -15.65 4.85
CA GLN A 60 7.85 -14.60 3.91
C GLN A 60 7.19 -13.39 4.59
N ALA A 61 6.99 -13.42 5.92
CA ALA A 61 6.50 -12.26 6.63
C ALA A 61 7.38 -11.02 6.36
N LYS A 62 6.73 -9.86 6.29
CA LYS A 62 7.34 -8.56 5.99
C LYS A 62 7.92 -8.46 4.56
N THR A 63 7.32 -9.16 3.62
CA THR A 63 7.64 -9.07 2.19
C THR A 63 6.38 -8.76 1.37
N TYR A 64 6.50 -8.73 0.05
CA TYR A 64 5.40 -8.37 -0.86
C TYR A 64 5.31 -9.42 -1.97
N LEU A 65 4.09 -9.77 -2.34
CA LEU A 65 3.80 -10.60 -3.51
C LEU A 65 3.05 -9.77 -4.54
N LEU A 66 3.47 -9.89 -5.80
CA LEU A 66 2.76 -9.34 -6.94
C LEU A 66 2.13 -10.48 -7.73
N LEU A 67 0.82 -10.36 -7.93
CA LEU A 67 0.00 -11.36 -8.61
C LEU A 67 -0.48 -10.77 -9.93
N PRO A 68 0.15 -11.12 -11.06
CA PRO A 68 -0.21 -10.55 -12.36
C PRO A 68 -1.55 -11.10 -12.84
N PHE A 69 -2.33 -10.26 -13.51
CA PHE A 69 -3.54 -10.63 -14.24
C PHE A 69 -3.69 -9.73 -15.47
N GLU A 70 -4.35 -10.24 -16.51
CA GLU A 70 -4.54 -9.51 -17.76
C GLU A 70 -5.88 -8.78 -17.77
N VAL A 71 -5.83 -7.47 -17.98
CA VAL A 71 -7.00 -6.62 -18.25
C VAL A 71 -7.21 -6.51 -19.76
N PRO A 72 -8.37 -6.90 -20.28
CA PRO A 72 -8.64 -6.89 -21.72
C PRO A 72 -8.96 -5.48 -22.23
N GLU A 73 -8.79 -5.29 -23.54
CA GLU A 73 -9.27 -4.09 -24.23
C GLU A 73 -10.77 -3.88 -24.01
N GLY A 74 -11.18 -2.65 -23.74
CA GLY A 74 -12.58 -2.28 -23.50
C GLY A 74 -13.08 -2.46 -22.08
N ALA A 75 -12.27 -2.99 -21.15
CA ALA A 75 -12.60 -2.97 -19.73
C ALA A 75 -12.72 -1.51 -19.25
N THR A 76 -13.76 -1.21 -18.47
CA THR A 76 -14.03 0.13 -17.92
C THR A 76 -13.99 0.17 -16.40
N ARG A 77 -13.91 -1.01 -15.76
CA ARG A 77 -13.77 -1.15 -14.32
C ARG A 77 -13.06 -2.46 -13.97
N VAL A 78 -12.17 -2.38 -12.98
CA VAL A 78 -11.47 -3.52 -12.36
C VAL A 78 -11.91 -3.58 -10.90
N GLU A 79 -12.25 -4.79 -10.42
CA GLU A 79 -12.51 -5.03 -9.00
C GLU A 79 -11.63 -6.16 -8.45
N VAL A 80 -11.13 -5.98 -7.23
CA VAL A 80 -10.26 -6.91 -6.53
C VAL A 80 -10.74 -7.12 -5.09
N GLY A 81 -10.94 -8.37 -4.72
CA GLY A 81 -11.16 -8.80 -3.34
C GLY A 81 -10.19 -9.90 -2.97
N TYR A 82 -10.04 -10.14 -1.67
CA TYR A 82 -9.15 -11.17 -1.17
C TYR A 82 -9.58 -11.67 0.20
N SER A 83 -9.08 -12.84 0.55
CA SER A 83 -9.29 -13.52 1.82
C SER A 83 -8.10 -14.43 2.12
N TRP A 84 -7.96 -14.85 3.37
CA TRP A 84 -6.93 -15.81 3.77
C TRP A 84 -7.33 -16.62 5.00
N ALA A 85 -6.63 -17.74 5.17
CA ALA A 85 -6.72 -18.58 6.36
C ALA A 85 -5.32 -19.14 6.73
N PRO A 86 -4.99 -19.25 8.03
CA PRO A 86 -5.78 -18.80 9.18
C PRO A 86 -5.82 -17.27 9.29
N SER A 87 -6.90 -16.70 9.83
CA SER A 87 -6.93 -15.25 10.11
C SER A 87 -6.13 -14.87 11.35
N GLU A 88 -5.98 -15.79 12.31
CA GLU A 88 -5.17 -15.55 13.51
C GLU A 88 -3.69 -15.58 13.15
N GLY A 89 -2.93 -14.59 13.62
CA GLY A 89 -1.49 -14.46 13.34
C GLY A 89 -1.16 -14.20 11.86
N THR A 90 -2.13 -13.87 11.01
CA THR A 90 -1.89 -13.53 9.61
C THR A 90 -2.59 -12.23 9.24
N THR A 91 -1.83 -11.29 8.69
CA THR A 91 -2.33 -10.04 8.12
C THR A 91 -1.75 -9.85 6.74
N LEU A 92 -2.63 -9.79 5.74
CA LEU A 92 -2.29 -9.42 4.37
C LEU A 92 -2.87 -8.03 4.06
N ASP A 93 -2.12 -7.26 3.30
CA ASP A 93 -2.49 -5.92 2.83
C ASP A 93 -2.74 -5.92 1.32
N LEU A 94 -3.74 -5.15 0.86
CA LEU A 94 -4.09 -5.04 -0.56
C LEU A 94 -3.52 -3.77 -1.19
N GLY A 95 -2.77 -3.93 -2.28
CA GLY A 95 -2.44 -2.87 -3.23
C GLY A 95 -2.82 -3.23 -4.66
N LEU A 96 -2.84 -2.25 -5.56
CA LEU A 96 -3.15 -2.43 -6.97
C LEU A 96 -2.21 -1.60 -7.84
N TRP A 97 -1.68 -2.23 -8.89
CA TRP A 97 -0.81 -1.62 -9.88
C TRP A 97 -1.35 -1.88 -11.29
N ASP A 98 -1.31 -0.88 -12.16
CA ASP A 98 -1.85 -0.96 -13.51
C ASP A 98 -0.84 -1.40 -14.58
N ALA A 99 -1.28 -1.37 -15.84
CA ALA A 99 -0.50 -1.77 -17.01
C ALA A 99 0.80 -0.95 -17.22
N SER A 100 0.96 0.19 -16.54
CA SER A 100 2.19 1.00 -16.58
C SER A 100 3.35 0.35 -15.83
N GLY A 101 3.07 -0.64 -14.97
CA GLY A 101 4.09 -1.47 -14.32
C GLY A 101 3.79 -1.74 -12.85
N THR A 102 4.83 -2.02 -12.08
CA THR A 102 4.72 -2.37 -10.65
C THR A 102 5.51 -1.43 -9.76
N SER A 103 5.94 -0.28 -10.30
CA SER A 103 6.74 0.72 -9.59
C SER A 103 6.48 2.11 -10.15
N GLY A 104 6.73 3.13 -9.34
CA GLY A 104 6.54 4.53 -9.72
C GLY A 104 5.09 5.00 -9.61
N PRO A 105 4.87 6.32 -9.63
CA PRO A 105 3.58 6.92 -9.32
C PRO A 105 2.52 6.68 -10.40
N ASP A 106 2.91 6.58 -11.66
CA ASP A 106 1.98 6.40 -12.79
C ASP A 106 1.28 5.03 -12.75
N ALA A 107 1.97 4.00 -12.23
CA ALA A 107 1.43 2.66 -12.15
C ALA A 107 0.57 2.39 -10.91
N PHE A 108 0.71 3.21 -9.87
CA PHE A 108 0.08 2.94 -8.58
C PHE A 108 -1.39 3.34 -8.58
N ARG A 109 -2.28 2.36 -8.39
CA ARG A 109 -3.74 2.59 -8.34
C ARG A 109 -4.28 2.75 -6.94
N GLY A 110 -3.53 2.36 -5.92
CA GLY A 110 -3.94 2.53 -4.53
C GLY A 110 -3.55 1.38 -3.63
N TRP A 111 -3.81 1.59 -2.34
CA TRP A 111 -3.51 0.64 -1.29
C TRP A 111 -4.59 0.71 -0.22
N GLY A 112 -5.35 -0.38 -0.06
CA GLY A 112 -6.43 -0.49 0.92
C GLY A 112 -6.00 -1.15 2.23
N GLY A 113 -4.78 -1.69 2.28
CA GLY A 113 -4.30 -2.49 3.40
C GLY A 113 -5.22 -3.66 3.73
N SER A 114 -5.18 -4.11 4.98
CA SER A 114 -6.11 -5.12 5.50
C SER A 114 -7.57 -4.64 5.69
N ARG A 115 -7.94 -3.44 5.21
CA ARG A 115 -9.18 -2.71 5.55
C ARG A 115 -10.12 -2.44 4.37
N GLN A 116 -9.76 -2.87 3.16
CA GLN A 116 -10.61 -2.85 1.98
C GLN A 116 -10.61 -4.25 1.37
N GLY A 117 -11.63 -4.65 0.61
CA GLY A 117 -11.56 -5.90 -0.18
C GLY A 117 -11.55 -7.23 0.60
N ARG A 118 -11.71 -7.22 1.94
CA ARG A 118 -11.71 -8.43 2.79
C ARG A 118 -13.00 -9.23 2.69
N LEU A 119 -13.03 -10.17 1.76
CA LEU A 119 -14.20 -11.00 1.45
C LEU A 119 -14.63 -11.87 2.64
N ASP A 120 -13.65 -12.42 3.39
CA ASP A 120 -13.91 -13.23 4.59
C ASP A 120 -14.50 -12.42 5.76
N LYS A 121 -14.44 -11.09 5.67
CA LYS A 121 -15.04 -10.15 6.63
C LYS A 121 -16.30 -9.47 6.08
N GLY A 122 -16.80 -9.91 4.91
CA GLY A 122 -17.99 -9.34 4.29
C GLY A 122 -17.78 -7.97 3.67
N MET A 123 -16.53 -7.54 3.48
CA MET A 123 -16.25 -6.30 2.75
C MET A 123 -16.40 -6.54 1.23
N PRO A 124 -16.99 -5.60 0.48
CA PRO A 124 -17.03 -5.69 -0.98
C PRO A 124 -15.61 -5.58 -1.55
N ARG A 125 -15.45 -5.95 -2.83
CA ARG A 125 -14.21 -5.77 -3.56
C ARG A 125 -13.86 -4.29 -3.67
N ALA A 126 -12.57 -4.01 -3.54
CA ALA A 126 -12.02 -2.73 -3.97
C ALA A 126 -12.16 -2.60 -5.48
N TRP A 127 -12.36 -1.40 -6.00
CA TRP A 127 -12.56 -1.21 -7.43
C TRP A 127 -12.00 0.12 -7.92
N VAL A 128 -11.65 0.18 -9.19
CA VAL A 128 -11.23 1.39 -9.90
C VAL A 128 -11.94 1.48 -11.24
N SER A 129 -12.29 2.70 -11.64
CA SER A 129 -12.74 3.05 -12.99
C SER A 129 -12.14 4.39 -13.40
N ALA A 130 -12.42 4.80 -14.64
CA ALA A 130 -12.00 6.10 -15.16
C ALA A 130 -12.51 7.26 -14.29
N GLU A 131 -13.81 7.31 -14.00
CA GLU A 131 -14.45 8.45 -13.34
C GLU A 131 -14.24 8.51 -11.82
N THR A 132 -14.22 7.35 -11.18
CA THR A 132 -14.20 7.23 -9.72
C THR A 132 -13.55 5.90 -9.32
N ALA A 133 -13.30 5.73 -8.03
CA ALA A 133 -12.69 4.54 -7.46
C ALA A 133 -13.21 4.32 -6.05
N ASP A 134 -12.99 3.12 -5.54
CA ASP A 134 -13.21 2.82 -4.15
C ASP A 134 -12.25 3.64 -3.25
N ARG A 135 -12.62 3.77 -1.99
CA ARG A 135 -11.82 4.42 -0.95
C ARG A 135 -10.39 3.85 -0.96
N ALA A 136 -9.39 4.71 -0.78
CA ALA A 136 -7.96 4.39 -0.83
C ALA A 136 -7.38 4.13 -2.25
N PHE A 137 -8.20 4.13 -3.30
CA PHE A 137 -7.76 3.95 -4.69
C PHE A 137 -8.01 5.19 -5.54
N THR A 138 -7.19 5.36 -6.57
CA THR A 138 -7.20 6.54 -7.44
C THR A 138 -7.94 6.22 -8.74
N PRO A 139 -8.91 7.08 -9.16
CA PRO A 139 -9.56 6.95 -10.46
C PRO A 139 -8.61 7.29 -11.61
N GLY A 140 -8.97 6.87 -12.80
CA GLY A 140 -8.17 7.05 -14.01
C GLY A 140 -8.44 5.93 -15.00
N ASP A 141 -8.11 6.15 -16.26
CA ASP A 141 -8.41 5.23 -17.36
C ASP A 141 -7.98 3.78 -17.04
N ILE A 142 -8.78 2.82 -17.54
CA ILE A 142 -8.52 1.39 -17.38
C ILE A 142 -7.78 0.90 -18.61
N GLU A 143 -6.46 0.99 -18.54
CA GLU A 143 -5.58 0.58 -19.63
C GLU A 143 -5.52 -0.95 -19.75
N PRO A 144 -5.66 -1.51 -20.97
CA PRO A 144 -5.47 -2.93 -21.18
C PRO A 144 -4.00 -3.35 -20.96
N GLY A 145 -3.79 -4.59 -20.54
CA GLY A 145 -2.48 -5.19 -20.32
C GLY A 145 -2.34 -5.85 -18.95
N THR A 146 -1.09 -6.11 -18.57
CA THR A 146 -0.78 -6.80 -17.31
C THR A 146 -0.89 -5.85 -16.12
N TRP A 147 -1.89 -6.08 -15.28
CA TRP A 147 -2.04 -5.43 -13.98
C TRP A 147 -1.53 -6.36 -12.88
N ASN A 148 -1.26 -5.82 -11.69
CA ASN A 148 -0.81 -6.61 -10.54
C ASN A 148 -1.61 -6.29 -9.29
N VAL A 149 -2.13 -7.33 -8.66
CA VAL A 149 -2.56 -7.25 -7.27
C VAL A 149 -1.33 -7.38 -6.39
N GLU A 150 -1.14 -6.43 -5.48
CA GLU A 150 -0.13 -6.54 -4.44
C GLU A 150 -0.74 -7.14 -3.18
N LEU A 151 -0.11 -8.19 -2.66
CA LEU A 151 -0.31 -8.67 -1.31
C LEU A 151 0.92 -8.34 -0.47
N GLY A 152 0.77 -7.39 0.42
CA GLY A 152 1.76 -7.12 1.46
C GLY A 152 1.61 -8.13 2.60
N LEU A 153 2.68 -8.85 2.94
CA LEU A 153 2.66 -9.96 3.90
C LEU A 153 3.02 -9.48 5.32
N ALA A 154 2.21 -8.60 5.92
CA ALA A 154 2.54 -7.93 7.17
C ALA A 154 2.89 -8.87 8.33
N GLU A 155 2.08 -9.92 8.50
CA GLU A 155 2.26 -10.98 9.48
C GLU A 155 1.79 -12.30 8.86
N ILE A 156 2.49 -13.39 9.09
CA ILE A 156 2.11 -14.73 8.62
C ILE A 156 2.18 -15.70 9.80
N ALA A 157 1.14 -16.51 9.97
CA ALA A 157 1.08 -17.51 11.05
C ALA A 157 2.24 -18.50 10.95
N ALA A 158 2.61 -19.12 12.08
CA ALA A 158 3.76 -20.02 12.15
C ALA A 158 3.66 -21.21 11.18
N GLU A 159 2.44 -21.70 10.96
CA GLU A 159 2.08 -22.76 10.01
C GLU A 159 1.97 -22.29 8.55
N GLY A 160 2.12 -20.99 8.28
CA GLY A 160 1.82 -20.37 7.00
C GLY A 160 0.34 -20.02 6.82
N ALA A 161 0.00 -19.47 5.66
CA ALA A 161 -1.37 -19.12 5.31
C ALA A 161 -1.67 -19.45 3.85
N THR A 162 -2.94 -19.72 3.55
CA THR A 162 -3.47 -19.78 2.18
C THR A 162 -4.25 -18.51 1.91
N TYR A 163 -4.02 -17.89 0.77
CA TYR A 163 -4.80 -16.73 0.31
C TYR A 163 -5.62 -17.09 -0.93
N THR A 164 -6.71 -16.35 -1.10
CA THR A 164 -7.54 -16.32 -2.30
C THR A 164 -7.71 -14.87 -2.71
N VAL A 165 -7.41 -14.55 -3.97
CA VAL A 165 -7.67 -13.26 -4.60
C VAL A 165 -8.73 -13.46 -5.67
N GLU A 166 -9.75 -12.62 -5.66
CA GLU A 166 -10.81 -12.62 -6.66
C GLU A 166 -10.79 -11.32 -7.46
N ILE A 167 -10.76 -11.44 -8.78
CA ILE A 167 -10.67 -10.33 -9.72
C ILE A 167 -11.87 -10.38 -10.65
N SER A 168 -12.42 -9.23 -11.01
CA SER A 168 -13.44 -9.14 -12.07
C SER A 168 -13.26 -7.86 -12.86
N CYS A 169 -13.49 -7.93 -14.17
CA CYS A 169 -13.45 -6.79 -15.07
C CYS A 169 -14.81 -6.65 -15.74
N SER A 170 -15.22 -5.42 -16.07
CA SER A 170 -16.51 -5.17 -16.72
C SER A 170 -16.37 -4.09 -17.78
N ASP A 171 -17.25 -4.11 -18.78
CA ASP A 171 -17.30 -3.22 -19.95
C ASP A 171 -18.47 -2.22 -19.89
N GLY A 172 -18.91 -1.86 -18.67
CA GLY A 172 -19.98 -0.89 -18.44
C GLY A 172 -19.65 0.52 -18.97
N PRO A 173 -20.57 1.50 -18.83
CA PRO A 173 -20.35 2.85 -19.34
C PRO A 173 -19.01 3.43 -18.91
N ALA A 174 -18.16 3.77 -19.89
CA ALA A 174 -16.91 4.46 -19.62
C ALA A 174 -17.25 5.87 -19.12
N GLY A 175 -17.02 6.10 -17.82
CA GLY A 175 -16.98 7.44 -17.26
C GLY A 175 -15.75 8.19 -17.76
N ARG A 176 -15.69 9.50 -17.50
CA ARG A 176 -14.49 10.31 -17.75
C ARG A 176 -13.79 10.56 -16.44
N GLU A 177 -12.45 10.52 -16.44
CA GLU A 177 -11.67 10.92 -15.27
C GLU A 177 -12.14 12.26 -14.70
N THR A 178 -12.49 12.24 -13.41
CA THR A 178 -12.79 13.45 -12.66
C THR A 178 -11.48 14.20 -12.42
N PRO A 179 -11.35 15.45 -12.88
CA PRO A 179 -10.14 16.24 -12.67
C PRO A 179 -9.78 16.31 -11.19
N ALA A 180 -8.49 16.18 -10.86
CA ALA A 180 -8.01 16.42 -9.51
C ALA A 180 -8.29 17.86 -9.08
N ASP A 181 -8.63 18.04 -7.81
CA ASP A 181 -8.84 19.32 -7.14
C ASP A 181 -7.93 19.39 -5.91
N PRO A 182 -6.63 19.65 -6.11
CA PRO A 182 -5.67 19.72 -5.03
C PRO A 182 -5.84 20.98 -4.19
N VAL A 183 -5.25 20.98 -2.99
CA VAL A 183 -5.13 22.17 -2.14
C VAL A 183 -4.33 23.25 -2.88
N ASP A 184 -4.77 24.50 -2.76
CA ASP A 184 -4.02 25.66 -3.24
C ASP A 184 -2.74 25.84 -2.40
N ALA A 185 -1.58 25.70 -3.05
CA ALA A 185 -0.28 25.78 -2.38
C ALA A 185 0.04 27.18 -1.84
N ASP A 186 -0.64 28.22 -2.35
CA ASP A 186 -0.49 29.60 -1.88
C ASP A 186 -1.53 29.97 -0.79
N HIS A 187 -2.36 29.01 -0.35
CA HIS A 187 -3.35 29.25 0.69
C HIS A 187 -2.69 29.60 2.03
N VAL A 188 -3.16 30.70 2.65
CA VAL A 188 -2.74 31.14 3.98
C VAL A 188 -3.98 31.30 4.86
N ALA A 189 -4.15 30.40 5.83
CA ALA A 189 -5.27 30.45 6.77
C ALA A 189 -5.16 31.62 7.76
N ASN A 190 -3.96 31.87 8.28
CA ASN A 190 -3.68 32.97 9.20
C ASN A 190 -2.23 33.48 9.01
N PRO A 191 -2.02 34.72 8.54
CA PRO A 191 -0.70 35.27 8.26
C PRO A 191 0.02 35.87 9.49
N ASP A 192 -0.65 36.00 10.64
CA ASP A 192 -0.11 36.72 11.79
C ASP A 192 0.93 35.90 12.57
N PRO A 193 2.07 36.49 12.99
CA PRO A 193 3.05 35.75 13.78
C PRO A 193 2.45 35.27 15.11
N GLY A 194 2.58 33.98 15.41
CA GLY A 194 1.99 33.40 16.62
C GLY A 194 2.37 31.95 16.87
N TRP A 195 1.73 31.38 17.89
CA TRP A 195 1.76 29.95 18.16
C TRP A 195 0.56 29.29 17.51
N TYR A 196 0.82 28.26 16.72
CA TYR A 196 -0.21 27.47 16.04
C TYR A 196 -0.25 26.07 16.61
N ARG A 197 -1.46 25.54 16.75
CA ARG A 197 -1.73 24.19 17.19
C ARG A 197 -1.90 23.31 15.95
N GLY A 198 -1.11 22.26 15.87
CA GLY A 198 -1.23 21.28 14.80
C GLY A 198 -1.15 19.86 15.33
N ASP A 199 -1.92 18.97 14.70
CA ASP A 199 -1.78 17.53 14.85
C ASP A 199 -1.19 16.97 13.56
N PHE A 200 0.06 16.50 13.63
CA PHE A 200 0.85 16.13 12.45
C PHE A 200 0.74 14.65 12.08
N HIS A 201 -0.18 13.90 12.71
CA HIS A 201 -0.41 12.50 12.39
C HIS A 201 -1.90 12.19 12.50
N MET A 202 -2.63 12.45 11.41
CA MET A 202 -4.08 12.25 11.33
C MET A 202 -4.45 11.40 10.11
N HIS A 203 -5.27 10.38 10.32
CA HIS A 203 -5.90 9.61 9.25
C HIS A 203 -7.35 10.05 9.08
N SER A 204 -7.84 10.04 7.84
CA SER A 204 -9.24 10.32 7.54
C SER A 204 -9.88 9.12 6.83
N TRP A 205 -11.00 9.38 6.16
CA TRP A 205 -11.77 8.41 5.40
C TRP A 205 -10.92 7.50 4.51
N ASN A 206 -9.90 8.03 3.83
CA ASN A 206 -9.18 7.23 2.83
C ASN A 206 -8.32 6.09 3.42
N SER A 207 -7.91 6.15 4.70
CA SER A 207 -7.24 5.03 5.40
C SER A 207 -8.11 4.31 6.41
N LEU A 208 -9.08 5.02 7.01
CA LEU A 208 -9.91 4.49 8.09
C LEU A 208 -11.40 4.57 7.71
N PRO A 209 -12.06 3.45 7.37
CA PRO A 209 -13.46 3.46 6.95
C PRO A 209 -14.43 3.87 8.08
N GLU A 210 -14.00 3.87 9.33
CA GLU A 210 -14.77 4.37 10.47
C GLU A 210 -14.54 5.86 10.75
N ALA A 211 -13.59 6.50 10.06
CA ALA A 211 -13.36 7.93 10.21
C ALA A 211 -14.57 8.73 9.68
N PRO A 212 -14.83 9.92 10.25
CA PRO A 212 -15.74 10.86 9.63
C PRO A 212 -15.32 11.18 8.20
N ASP A 213 -16.27 11.68 7.41
CA ASP A 213 -15.94 12.32 6.14
C ASP A 213 -15.08 13.59 6.37
N TYR A 214 -14.74 14.28 5.28
CA TYR A 214 -13.88 15.47 5.39
C TYR A 214 -14.52 16.60 6.21
N GLU A 215 -15.84 16.77 6.16
CA GLU A 215 -16.52 17.79 6.98
C GLU A 215 -16.40 17.44 8.47
N GLY A 216 -16.69 16.19 8.85
CA GLY A 216 -16.53 15.72 10.22
C GLY A 216 -15.07 15.73 10.70
N THR A 217 -14.12 15.41 9.82
CA THR A 217 -12.68 15.47 10.13
C THR A 217 -12.27 16.90 10.48
N VAL A 218 -12.71 17.88 9.69
CA VAL A 218 -12.44 19.29 9.94
C VAL A 218 -13.11 19.79 11.23
N GLN A 219 -14.35 19.36 11.49
CA GLN A 219 -15.03 19.68 12.74
C GLN A 219 -14.30 19.11 13.96
N TYR A 220 -13.79 17.88 13.87
CA TYR A 220 -12.97 17.28 14.93
C TYR A 220 -11.74 18.14 15.25
N GLY A 221 -11.06 18.64 14.21
CA GLY A 221 -9.95 19.58 14.40
C GLY A 221 -10.35 20.89 15.06
N ARG A 222 -11.54 21.43 14.74
CA ARG A 222 -12.07 22.64 15.40
C ARG A 222 -12.37 22.42 16.87
N ASP A 223 -12.98 21.29 17.20
CA ASP A 223 -13.26 20.92 18.59
C ASP A 223 -11.97 20.76 19.40
N ALA A 224 -10.90 20.27 18.76
CA ALA A 224 -9.55 20.21 19.31
C ALA A 224 -8.78 21.55 19.24
N GLN A 225 -9.38 22.60 18.66
CA GLN A 225 -8.79 23.92 18.46
C GLN A 225 -7.47 23.89 17.67
N LEU A 226 -7.43 23.10 16.59
CA LEU A 226 -6.29 23.04 15.67
C LEU A 226 -6.34 24.19 14.66
N ASP A 227 -5.18 24.79 14.42
CA ASP A 227 -4.96 25.78 13.36
C ASP A 227 -4.42 25.11 12.08
N ILE A 228 -3.73 23.98 12.23
CA ILE A 228 -3.05 23.24 11.15
C ILE A 228 -3.40 21.75 11.27
N MET A 229 -3.84 21.15 10.16
CA MET A 229 -4.34 19.78 10.10
C MET A 229 -3.81 19.06 8.85
N PRO A 230 -2.56 18.54 8.88
CA PRO A 230 -2.09 17.65 7.86
C PRO A 230 -2.85 16.32 7.90
N ILE A 231 -3.48 15.94 6.79
CA ILE A 231 -4.12 14.63 6.64
C ILE A 231 -3.08 13.67 6.08
N THR A 232 -2.54 12.84 6.96
CA THR A 232 -1.48 11.87 6.69
C THR A 232 -2.12 10.49 6.52
N GLU A 233 -2.85 10.29 5.43
CA GLU A 233 -3.27 8.94 5.06
C GLU A 233 -2.05 8.01 4.96
N TYR A 234 -2.27 6.70 5.05
CA TYR A 234 -1.26 5.73 4.63
C TYR A 234 -0.86 6.01 3.17
N VAL A 235 0.04 5.22 2.61
CA VAL A 235 0.66 5.32 1.26
C VAL A 235 -0.28 5.70 0.07
N VAL A 236 -1.60 5.68 0.28
CA VAL A 236 -2.66 6.34 -0.48
C VAL A 236 -2.36 7.79 -0.89
N THR A 237 -2.71 8.13 -2.14
CA THR A 237 -2.56 9.48 -2.72
C THR A 237 -3.89 10.20 -2.94
N ARG A 238 -5.02 9.50 -2.80
CA ARG A 238 -6.37 9.96 -3.18
C ARG A 238 -6.74 11.32 -2.56
N HIS A 239 -6.44 11.56 -1.29
CA HIS A 239 -6.75 12.83 -0.61
C HIS A 239 -6.02 14.04 -1.20
N HIS A 240 -4.85 13.85 -1.84
CA HIS A 240 -4.16 14.94 -2.52
C HIS A 240 -4.97 15.49 -3.71
N ARG A 241 -5.89 14.69 -4.26
CA ARG A 241 -6.79 15.09 -5.36
C ARG A 241 -8.12 15.68 -4.87
N GLU A 242 -8.47 15.51 -3.60
CA GLU A 242 -9.82 15.77 -3.09
C GLU A 242 -9.89 16.97 -2.13
N LEU A 243 -8.77 17.32 -1.48
CA LEU A 243 -8.77 18.30 -0.40
C LEU A 243 -8.89 19.76 -0.84
N GLY A 244 -8.81 20.08 -2.14
CA GLY A 244 -8.97 21.46 -2.64
C GLY A 244 -10.32 22.07 -2.31
N ALA A 245 -11.41 21.36 -2.59
CA ALA A 245 -12.76 21.79 -2.22
C ALA A 245 -12.93 21.92 -0.70
N VAL A 246 -12.35 20.98 0.06
CA VAL A 246 -12.40 20.97 1.54
C VAL A 246 -11.68 22.20 2.09
N GLN A 247 -10.48 22.53 1.60
CA GLN A 247 -9.73 23.72 2.03
C GLN A 247 -10.49 25.01 1.70
N ARG A 248 -11.07 25.14 0.50
CA ARG A 248 -11.82 26.35 0.11
C ARG A 248 -13.08 26.57 0.96
N ALA A 249 -13.72 25.50 1.42
CA ALA A 249 -14.86 25.58 2.33
C ALA A 249 -14.46 25.96 3.77
N ASN A 250 -13.19 25.81 4.13
CA ASN A 250 -12.66 26.01 5.49
C ASN A 250 -11.42 26.93 5.48
N PRO A 251 -11.53 28.19 5.00
CA PRO A 251 -10.38 29.05 4.75
C PRO A 251 -9.65 29.53 6.03
N ASP A 252 -10.21 29.27 7.20
CA ASP A 252 -9.70 29.68 8.52
C ASP A 252 -8.80 28.63 9.20
N VAL A 253 -8.70 27.42 8.64
CA VAL A 253 -7.81 26.34 9.12
C VAL A 253 -6.96 25.81 7.97
N LEU A 254 -5.67 25.60 8.21
CA LEU A 254 -4.77 25.03 7.22
C LEU A 254 -4.95 23.52 7.13
N ILE A 255 -5.54 23.04 6.05
CA ILE A 255 -5.72 21.62 5.72
C ILE A 255 -4.70 21.27 4.66
N TRP A 256 -3.83 20.30 4.94
CA TRP A 256 -2.74 19.97 4.03
C TRP A 256 -2.64 18.47 3.78
N PRO A 257 -2.51 17.99 2.54
CA PRO A 257 -2.26 16.59 2.31
C PRO A 257 -0.82 16.23 2.74
N GLY A 258 -0.69 15.21 3.57
CA GLY A 258 0.57 14.57 3.92
C GLY A 258 0.49 13.05 3.70
N ARG A 259 1.49 12.31 4.14
CA ARG A 259 1.51 10.84 4.02
C ARG A 259 2.16 10.21 5.23
N GLU A 260 1.59 9.11 5.72
CA GLU A 260 2.32 8.13 6.53
C GLU A 260 2.83 7.03 5.60
N VAL A 261 4.13 7.03 5.34
CA VAL A 261 4.80 5.92 4.68
C VAL A 261 4.94 4.80 5.69
N ILE A 262 4.17 3.74 5.47
CA ILE A 262 4.17 2.55 6.31
C ILE A 262 4.99 1.45 5.65
N THR A 263 5.95 0.93 6.41
CA THR A 263 6.73 -0.24 6.04
C THR A 263 6.57 -1.29 7.12
N TYR A 264 6.94 -2.53 6.83
CA TYR A 264 6.95 -3.59 7.84
C TYR A 264 8.07 -3.49 8.88
N PHE A 265 8.91 -2.46 8.78
CA PHE A 265 10.04 -2.19 9.68
C PHE A 265 9.94 -0.84 10.41
N GLY A 266 8.88 -0.06 10.16
CA GLY A 266 8.65 1.24 10.80
C GLY A 266 7.87 2.19 9.90
N HIS A 267 7.39 3.29 10.48
CA HIS A 267 6.58 4.28 9.78
C HIS A 267 7.27 5.65 9.78
N ALA A 268 7.01 6.45 8.76
CA ALA A 268 7.51 7.81 8.64
C ALA A 268 6.40 8.76 8.15
N ILE A 269 6.31 9.93 8.78
CA ILE A 269 5.42 11.00 8.34
C ILE A 269 6.15 11.90 7.35
N VAL A 270 5.54 12.13 6.20
CA VAL A 270 6.00 13.02 5.14
C VAL A 270 5.02 14.19 5.03
N LEU A 271 5.56 15.41 5.15
CA LEU A 271 4.82 16.67 5.10
C LEU A 271 5.41 17.56 4.01
N GLY A 272 4.57 18.29 3.27
CA GLY A 272 5.00 19.20 2.20
C GLY A 272 5.40 18.51 0.89
N GLU A 273 4.91 17.29 0.65
CA GLU A 273 5.26 16.44 -0.49
C GLU A 273 4.48 16.75 -1.78
N THR A 274 4.92 16.16 -2.90
CA THR A 274 4.20 16.10 -4.18
C THR A 274 3.09 15.04 -4.16
N PRO A 275 2.02 15.20 -4.94
CA PRO A 275 0.85 14.29 -4.96
C PRO A 275 1.10 12.85 -5.43
N ASN A 276 2.33 12.52 -5.81
CA ASN A 276 2.74 11.26 -6.40
C ASN A 276 3.12 10.23 -5.32
N THR A 277 2.92 8.95 -5.59
CA THR A 277 3.30 7.87 -4.67
C THR A 277 4.82 7.81 -4.48
N ILE A 278 5.26 7.71 -3.23
CA ILE A 278 6.61 7.28 -2.84
C ILE A 278 6.63 5.76 -2.76
N GLU A 279 7.69 5.14 -3.28
CA GLU A 279 7.91 3.71 -3.08
C GLU A 279 8.02 3.40 -1.58
N TYR A 280 7.09 2.61 -1.05
CA TYR A 280 6.98 2.33 0.39
C TYR A 280 7.47 0.93 0.76
N ARG A 281 7.71 0.07 -0.23
CA ARG A 281 7.88 -1.36 -0.02
C ARG A 281 9.31 -1.70 0.36
N GLU A 282 9.72 -1.32 1.57
CA GLU A 282 11.05 -1.64 2.08
C GLU A 282 11.35 -3.15 1.96
N GLY A 283 12.48 -3.49 1.32
CA GLY A 283 12.91 -4.85 1.05
C GLY A 283 12.45 -5.42 -0.30
N PHE A 284 11.44 -4.84 -0.94
CA PHE A 284 11.00 -5.23 -2.28
C PHE A 284 12.00 -4.76 -3.34
N ASP A 285 12.49 -5.64 -4.21
CA ASP A 285 13.43 -5.32 -5.30
C ASP A 285 14.62 -4.41 -4.90
N GLY A 286 15.12 -4.59 -3.67
CA GLY A 286 16.25 -3.82 -3.16
C GLY A 286 15.92 -2.41 -2.67
N VAL A 287 14.63 -2.04 -2.57
CA VAL A 287 14.17 -0.82 -1.91
C VAL A 287 14.67 -0.82 -0.46
N THR A 288 15.24 0.30 -0.03
CA THR A 288 15.74 0.50 1.34
C THR A 288 15.07 1.70 1.95
N LEU A 289 14.94 1.76 3.29
CA LEU A 289 14.45 2.95 3.97
C LEU A 289 15.19 4.24 3.56
N ARG A 290 16.49 4.15 3.30
CA ARG A 290 17.27 5.30 2.79
C ARG A 290 16.84 5.74 1.40
N GLY A 291 16.43 4.81 0.54
CA GLY A 291 15.88 5.09 -0.78
C GLY A 291 14.55 5.83 -0.65
N ILE A 292 13.63 5.27 0.14
CA ILE A 292 12.34 5.87 0.48
C ILE A 292 12.49 7.31 1.00
N GLN A 293 13.47 7.57 1.86
CA GLN A 293 13.73 8.90 2.43
C GLN A 293 14.31 9.92 1.43
N ARG A 294 14.80 9.48 0.27
CA ARG A 294 15.43 10.35 -0.73
C ARG A 294 14.50 10.73 -1.88
N ASP A 295 13.52 9.89 -2.14
CA ASP A 295 12.45 10.13 -3.12
C ASP A 295 11.54 11.26 -2.63
#